data_AF-A0A366MAE3-F1
#
_entry.id   AF-A0A366MAE3-F1
#
_cell.length_a   1.000
_cell.length_b   1.000
_cell.length_c   1.000
_cell.angle_alpha   90.00
_cell.angle_beta   90.00
_cell.angle_gamma   90.00
#
_symmetry.space_group_name_H-M   'P 1'
#
loop_
_entity.id
_entity.type
_entity.pdbx_description
1 polymer ?
#
loop_
_entity_poly.entity_id
_entity_poly.type
_entity_poly.pdbx_seq_one_letter_code
_entity_poly.pdbx_strand_id
1 'polypeptide(L)'
;MYTLERHGFLYFYLKKINLFENEIKLLHFAPETVFYEIFSNSDNLDYWPVDMNPNSFDLDDKFKIREIVDMQEIPYKDDTFDIICNNHVLEHAPDDEKAMRELYRVVKNKDN
;
A
#
# COMPACT_ATOMS: atom_id res chain seq x y z
N MET A 1 -4.17 -8.32 -23.94
CA MET A 1 -4.59 -6.93 -24.20
C MET A 1 -5.76 -6.57 -23.29
N TYR A 2 -5.57 -6.62 -21.97
CA TYR A 2 -6.55 -6.22 -20.94
C TYR A 2 -5.84 -5.68 -19.68
N THR A 3 -4.54 -5.96 -19.55
CA THR A 3 -3.70 -5.49 -18.44
C THR A 3 -3.28 -4.02 -18.60
N LEU A 4 -2.99 -3.55 -19.82
CA LEU A 4 -2.41 -2.21 -20.04
C LEU A 4 -3.38 -1.05 -19.73
N GLU A 5 -4.67 -1.23 -19.98
CA GLU A 5 -5.68 -0.17 -19.77
C GLU A 5 -5.98 0.08 -18.28
N ARG A 6 -5.94 -0.98 -17.46
CA ARG A 6 -6.13 -0.89 -15.99
C ARG A 6 -4.98 -0.17 -15.30
N HIS A 7 -3.74 -0.46 -15.70
CA HIS A 7 -2.55 0.12 -15.07
C HIS A 7 -2.34 1.57 -15.49
N GLY A 8 -2.66 1.92 -16.75
CA GLY A 8 -2.64 3.30 -17.22
C GLY A 8 -3.60 4.19 -16.44
N PHE A 9 -4.83 3.72 -16.20
CA PHE A 9 -5.83 4.48 -15.45
C PHE A 9 -5.39 4.77 -14.01
N LEU A 10 -4.84 3.78 -13.31
CA LEU A 10 -4.33 3.98 -11.95
C LEU A 10 -3.12 4.91 -11.94
N TYR A 11 -2.17 4.76 -12.88
CA TYR A 11 -1.03 5.70 -13.00
C TYR A 11 -1.47 7.15 -13.23
N PHE A 12 -2.44 7.39 -14.11
CA PHE A 12 -3.02 8.72 -14.32
C PHE A 12 -3.75 9.25 -13.07
N TYR A 13 -4.45 8.38 -12.33
CA TYR A 13 -5.09 8.74 -11.07
C TYR A 13 -4.06 9.10 -9.98
N LEU A 14 -2.98 8.31 -9.84
CA LEU A 14 -1.88 8.57 -8.91
C LEU A 14 -1.18 9.90 -9.23
N LYS A 15 -1.00 10.22 -10.52
CA LYS A 15 -0.55 11.56 -10.93
C LYS A 15 -1.56 12.67 -10.59
N LYS A 16 -2.85 12.42 -10.76
CA LYS A 16 -3.91 13.40 -10.54
C LYS A 16 -4.12 13.75 -9.05
N ILE A 17 -3.79 12.84 -8.13
CA ILE A 17 -3.83 13.10 -6.67
C ILE A 17 -2.51 13.71 -6.15
N ASN A 18 -1.63 14.17 -7.05
CA ASN A 18 -0.32 14.76 -6.75
C ASN A 18 0.56 13.87 -5.86
N LEU A 19 0.43 12.55 -6.01
CA LEU A 19 1.18 11.56 -5.22
C LEU A 19 2.70 11.74 -5.33
N PHE A 20 3.15 12.38 -6.40
CA PHE A 20 4.57 12.53 -6.73
C PHE A 20 5.13 13.93 -6.44
N GLU A 21 4.33 14.84 -5.85
CA GLU A 21 4.74 16.24 -5.64
C GLU A 21 5.18 16.56 -4.21
N ASN A 22 4.83 15.74 -3.23
CA ASN A 22 5.24 15.88 -1.83
C ASN A 22 5.96 14.62 -1.35
N GLU A 23 6.76 14.74 -0.29
CA GLU A 23 7.22 13.57 0.45
C GLU A 23 6.01 12.89 1.09
N ILE A 24 5.74 11.64 0.67
CA ILE A 24 4.58 10.87 1.10
C ILE A 24 5.06 9.57 1.73
N LYS A 25 4.51 9.25 2.90
CA LYS A 25 4.70 7.94 3.52
C LYS A 25 3.57 7.00 3.08
N LEU A 26 3.93 5.98 2.30
CA LEU A 26 3.00 5.05 1.65
C LEU A 26 3.09 3.65 2.29
N LEU A 27 2.00 3.20 2.92
CA LEU A 27 1.85 1.81 3.36
C LEU A 27 1.20 1.00 2.23
N HIS A 28 1.80 -0.12 1.82
CA HIS A 28 1.29 -0.95 0.74
C HIS A 28 1.17 -2.41 1.18
N PHE A 29 -0.06 -2.87 1.34
CA PHE A 29 -0.37 -4.26 1.65
C PHE A 29 -0.40 -5.12 0.39
N ALA A 30 0.15 -6.32 0.47
CA ALA A 30 0.19 -7.31 -0.62
C ALA A 30 0.66 -6.69 -1.96
N PRO A 31 1.89 -6.18 -2.01
CA PRO A 31 2.33 -5.33 -3.10
C PRO A 31 2.41 -6.09 -4.43
N GLU A 32 1.77 -5.53 -5.46
CA GLU A 32 1.86 -6.04 -6.82
C GLU A 32 3.18 -5.61 -7.46
N THR A 33 3.82 -6.51 -8.21
CA THR A 33 5.12 -6.30 -8.87
C THR A 33 5.25 -4.94 -9.56
N VAL A 34 4.26 -4.55 -10.37
CA VAL A 34 4.31 -3.29 -11.13
C VAL A 34 4.32 -2.07 -10.22
N PHE A 35 3.48 -2.06 -9.17
CA PHE A 35 3.44 -0.94 -8.24
C PHE A 35 4.63 -0.91 -7.31
N TYR A 36 5.12 -2.07 -6.89
CA TYR A 36 6.36 -2.15 -6.12
C TYR A 36 7.52 -1.51 -6.90
N GLU A 37 7.68 -1.83 -8.18
CA GLU A 37 8.73 -1.25 -9.02
C GLU A 37 8.55 0.26 -9.17
N ILE A 38 7.33 0.75 -9.40
CA ILE A 38 7.06 2.19 -9.53
C ILE A 38 7.37 2.92 -8.21
N PHE A 39 6.85 2.43 -7.08
CA PHE A 39 6.99 3.10 -5.79
C PHE A 39 8.42 3.02 -5.25
N SER A 40 9.12 1.91 -5.45
CA SER A 40 10.52 1.76 -5.01
C SER A 40 11.49 2.66 -5.80
N ASN A 41 11.13 3.06 -7.01
CA ASN A 41 11.91 3.96 -7.85
C ASN A 41 11.46 5.44 -7.75
N SER A 42 10.53 5.77 -6.86
CA SER A 42 10.03 7.15 -6.69
C SER A 42 10.77 7.86 -5.56
N ASP A 43 11.51 8.93 -5.88
CA ASP A 43 12.34 9.65 -4.90
C ASP A 43 11.54 10.35 -3.79
N ASN A 44 10.25 10.62 -4.02
CA ASN A 44 9.39 11.34 -3.09
C ASN A 44 8.54 10.42 -2.19
N LEU A 45 8.74 9.10 -2.25
CA LEU A 45 7.96 8.12 -1.48
C LEU A 45 8.82 7.44 -0.42
N ASP A 46 8.46 7.59 0.86
CA ASP A 46 8.86 6.63 1.90
C ASP A 46 7.94 5.42 1.78
N TYR A 47 8.40 4.42 1.02
CA TYR A 47 7.62 3.24 0.65
C TYR A 47 7.73 2.12 1.71
N TRP A 48 6.57 1.65 2.19
CA TRP A 48 6.44 0.59 3.19
C TRP A 48 5.64 -0.58 2.61
N PRO A 49 6.28 -1.47 1.83
CA PRO A 49 5.65 -2.72 1.37
C PRO A 49 5.53 -3.70 2.54
N VAL A 50 4.33 -4.22 2.79
CA VAL A 50 4.07 -5.20 3.87
C VAL A 50 3.16 -6.32 3.37
N ASP A 51 3.28 -7.50 3.97
CA ASP A 51 2.44 -8.65 3.62
C ASP A 51 2.26 -9.57 4.83
N MET A 52 1.06 -10.13 5.05
CA MET A 52 0.82 -11.09 6.12
C MET A 52 1.39 -12.48 5.80
N ASN A 53 1.54 -12.80 4.50
CA ASN A 53 2.07 -14.06 4.01
C ASN A 53 3.07 -13.84 2.87
N PRO A 54 4.33 -13.49 3.17
CA PRO A 54 5.37 -13.25 2.17
C PRO A 54 5.66 -14.45 1.26
N ASN A 55 5.28 -15.66 1.68
CA ASN A 55 5.48 -16.88 0.89
C ASN A 55 4.35 -17.15 -0.12
N SER A 56 3.26 -16.37 -0.09
CA SER A 56 2.09 -16.58 -0.96
C SER A 56 2.23 -15.95 -2.33
N PHE A 57 3.07 -14.93 -2.44
CA PHE A 57 3.54 -14.42 -3.72
C PHE A 57 4.88 -15.08 -4.04
N ASP A 58 5.03 -15.58 -5.26
CA ASP A 58 6.32 -15.76 -5.95
C ASP A 58 6.98 -14.38 -6.07
N LEU A 59 7.37 -13.82 -4.92
CA LEU A 59 8.31 -12.75 -4.84
C LEU A 59 9.62 -13.40 -5.23
N ASP A 60 9.88 -13.47 -6.55
CA ASP A 60 11.24 -13.54 -7.08
C ASP A 60 12.12 -12.69 -6.13
N ASP A 61 13.33 -13.14 -5.78
CA ASP A 61 14.27 -12.52 -4.81
C ASP A 61 14.48 -10.98 -4.93
N LYS A 62 13.92 -10.38 -5.97
CA LYS A 62 13.78 -8.96 -6.29
C LYS A 62 12.85 -8.18 -5.35
N PHE A 63 11.81 -8.78 -4.78
CA PHE A 63 10.87 -8.05 -3.92
C PHE A 63 11.20 -8.27 -2.44
N LYS A 64 11.40 -7.16 -1.72
CA LYS A 64 11.63 -7.17 -0.28
C LYS A 64 10.53 -6.41 0.41
N ILE A 65 9.64 -7.14 1.07
CA ILE A 65 8.73 -6.52 2.03
C ILE A 65 9.55 -6.01 3.21
N ARG A 66 9.06 -4.93 3.83
CA ARG A 66 9.68 -4.31 4.99
C ARG A 66 9.41 -5.14 6.25
N GLU A 67 8.16 -5.52 6.45
CA GLU A 67 7.69 -6.25 7.62
C GLU A 67 6.48 -7.14 7.29
N ILE A 68 6.30 -8.20 8.08
CA ILE A 68 5.09 -9.02 8.04
C ILE A 68 4.04 -8.34 8.90
N VAL A 69 2.88 -8.01 8.32
CA VAL A 69 1.84 -7.24 9.01
C VAL A 69 0.46 -7.82 8.73
N ASP A 70 -0.30 -8.07 9.81
CA ASP A 70 -1.74 -8.32 9.75
C ASP A 70 -2.49 -6.97 9.72
N MET A 71 -3.38 -6.80 8.76
CA MET A 71 -4.19 -5.58 8.60
C MET A 71 -5.15 -5.34 9.77
N GLN A 72 -5.52 -6.38 10.50
CA GLN A 72 -6.37 -6.27 11.68
C GLN A 72 -5.60 -5.85 12.93
N GLU A 73 -4.27 -5.86 12.90
CA GLU A 73 -3.39 -5.51 14.03
C GLU A 73 -2.12 -4.81 13.51
N ILE A 74 -2.29 -3.59 13.01
CA ILE A 74 -1.21 -2.85 12.36
C ILE A 74 -0.26 -2.33 13.45
N PRO A 75 1.03 -2.75 13.49
CA PRO A 75 1.96 -2.43 14.58
C PRO A 75 2.57 -1.02 14.47
N TYR A 76 1.81 -0.09 13.87
CA TYR A 76 2.21 1.29 13.64
C TYR A 76 1.36 2.24 14.48
N LYS A 77 1.89 3.43 14.74
CA LYS A 77 1.18 4.45 15.52
C LYS A 77 0.05 5.07 14.69
N ASP A 78 -0.85 5.74 15.38
CA ASP A 78 -1.92 6.52 14.78
C ASP A 78 -1.34 7.63 13.89
N ASP A 79 -2.07 8.04 12.85
CA ASP A 79 -1.68 9.12 11.92
C ASP A 79 -0.24 8.98 11.37
N THR A 80 0.19 7.76 11.05
CA THR A 80 1.56 7.50 10.59
C THR A 80 1.71 7.68 9.08
N PHE A 81 0.74 7.21 8.29
CA PHE A 81 0.85 7.12 6.84
C PHE A 81 -0.03 8.15 6.15
N ASP A 82 0.49 8.76 5.10
CA ASP A 82 -0.26 9.70 4.29
C ASP A 82 -1.25 8.97 3.39
N ILE A 83 -0.84 7.81 2.86
CA ILE A 83 -1.63 6.99 1.95
C ILE A 83 -1.44 5.51 2.29
N ILE A 84 -2.53 4.77 2.17
CA ILE A 84 -2.54 3.31 2.26
C ILE A 84 -3.00 2.75 0.91
N CYS A 85 -2.14 1.96 0.27
CA CYS A 85 -2.49 1.14 -0.88
C CYS A 85 -2.82 -0.27 -0.39
N ASN A 86 -4.00 -0.73 -0.76
CA ASN A 86 -4.44 -2.07 -0.47
C ASN A 86 -5.27 -2.56 -1.66
N ASN A 87 -4.73 -3.49 -2.46
CA ASN A 87 -5.45 -4.05 -3.58
C ASN A 87 -5.85 -5.50 -3.27
N HIS A 88 -7.14 -5.80 -3.33
CA HIS A 88 -7.71 -7.15 -3.18
C HIS A 88 -7.55 -7.88 -1.82
N VAL A 89 -7.10 -7.23 -0.72
CA VAL A 89 -6.89 -7.94 0.56
C VAL A 89 -8.10 -7.88 1.52
N LEU A 90 -8.96 -6.87 1.45
CA LEU A 90 -10.07 -6.72 2.41
C LEU A 90 -11.07 -7.89 2.38
N GLU A 91 -11.24 -8.55 1.23
CA GLU A 91 -12.15 -9.71 1.09
C GLU A 91 -11.68 -10.96 1.84
N HIS A 92 -10.41 -10.97 2.28
CA HIS A 92 -9.82 -12.07 3.04
C HIS A 92 -9.67 -11.76 4.53
N ALA A 93 -10.01 -10.54 4.97
CA ALA A 93 -9.96 -10.18 6.38
C ALA A 93 -11.06 -10.95 7.15
N PRO A 94 -10.72 -11.72 8.20
CA PRO A 94 -11.71 -12.37 9.06
C PRO A 94 -12.68 -11.40 9.74
N ASP A 95 -12.18 -10.22 10.15
CA ASP A 95 -12.94 -9.11 10.72
C ASP A 95 -12.62 -7.84 9.92
N ASP A 96 -13.45 -7.58 8.92
CA ASP A 96 -13.33 -6.42 8.03
C ASP A 96 -13.55 -5.10 8.75
N GLU A 97 -14.43 -5.06 9.76
CA GLU A 97 -14.65 -3.88 10.60
C GLU A 97 -13.38 -3.53 11.39
N LYS A 98 -12.72 -4.52 12.00
CA LYS A 98 -11.46 -4.32 12.72
C LYS A 98 -10.36 -3.86 11.76
N ALA A 99 -10.24 -4.47 10.59
CA ALA A 99 -9.28 -4.06 9.57
C ALA A 99 -9.51 -2.59 9.13
N MET A 100 -10.76 -2.20 8.89
CA MET A 100 -11.10 -0.82 8.53
C MET A 100 -10.79 0.18 9.64
N ARG A 101 -11.01 -0.19 10.91
CA ARG A 101 -10.64 0.65 12.07
C ARG A 101 -9.14 0.85 12.16
N GLU A 102 -8.35 -0.20 11.97
CA GLU A 102 -6.89 -0.11 11.98
C GLU A 102 -6.36 0.73 10.82
N LEU A 103 -6.89 0.53 9.61
CA LEU A 103 -6.55 1.34 8.44
C LEU A 103 -6.86 2.82 8.68
N TYR A 104 -8.03 3.12 9.25
CA TYR A 104 -8.41 4.48 9.61
C TYR A 104 -7.53 5.07 10.71
N ARG A 105 -7.12 4.26 11.70
CA ARG A 105 -6.25 4.70 12.80
C ARG A 105 -4.87 5.14 12.29
N VAL A 106 -4.28 4.39 11.36
CA VAL A 106 -2.90 4.65 10.91
C VAL A 106 -2.79 5.64 9.74
N VAL A 107 -3.90 5.96 9.06
CA VAL A 107 -3.92 7.00 8.03
C VAL A 107 -4.02 8.38 8.67
N LYS A 108 -3.22 9.33 8.20
CA LYS A 108 -3.27 10.73 8.66
C LYS A 108 -4.58 11.38 8.26
N ASN A 109 -5.26 11.99 9.21
CA ASN A 109 -6.40 12.86 8.92
C ASN A 109 -5.94 14.18 8.28
N LYS A 110 -6.51 14.55 7.13
CA LYS A 110 -6.18 15.81 6.41
C LYS A 110 -6.92 17.05 6.95
N ASP A 111 -7.61 16.93 8.09
CA ASP A 111 -8.48 17.98 8.66
C ASP A 111 -7.88 18.70 9.89
N ASN A 112 -6.54 18.79 10.02
CA ASN A 112 -5.86 19.66 11.00
C ASN A 112 -4.85 20.60 10.33
#